data_AF-A0A3B8JPL8-F1
#
_entry.id   AF-A0A3B8JPL8-F1
#
_cell.length_a   1.000
_cell.length_b   1.000
_cell.length_c   1.000
_cell.angle_alpha   90.00
_cell.angle_beta   90.00
_cell.angle_gamma   90.00
#
_symmetry.space_group_name_H-M   'P 1'
#
loop_
_entity.id
_entity.type
_entity.pdbx_description
1 polymer ?
#
loop_
_entity_poly.entity_id
_entity_poly.type
_entity_poly.pdbx_seq_one_letter_code
_entity_poly.pdbx_strand_id
1 'polypeptide(L)'
;MFRHSSNASETWKNLSWKRFQKDLFRLQRRVFKAIQVGDKRKAMSLQRLILKSTAARMLAIRQVTQLNAGRRTAGIDGKASLNHEERLKLSEIL
;
A
#
# COMPACT_ATOMS: atom_id res chain seq x y z
N MET A 1 11.89 -4.73 12.25
CA MET A 1 11.50 -4.14 13.55
C MET A 1 11.93 -2.68 13.53
N PHE A 2 10.97 -1.76 13.54
CA PHE A 2 11.26 -0.33 13.66
C PHE A 2 11.73 -0.07 15.10
N ARG A 3 13.02 0.24 15.28
CA ARG A 3 13.62 0.55 16.60
C ARG A 3 12.97 1.83 17.15
N HIS A 4 12.50 1.78 18.39
CA HIS A 4 11.84 2.90 19.06
C HIS A 4 12.76 4.12 19.20
N SER A 5 12.39 5.21 18.52
CA SER A 5 12.65 6.64 18.79
C SER A 5 12.74 7.40 17.46
N SER A 6 11.62 7.52 16.74
CA SER A 6 11.54 8.44 15.60
C SER A 6 10.10 8.89 15.42
N ASN A 7 9.90 10.20 15.35
CA ASN A 7 8.62 10.84 15.05
C ASN A 7 7.89 10.10 13.90
N ALA A 8 6.67 9.61 14.13
CA ALA A 8 5.89 8.90 13.10
C ALA A 8 5.77 9.70 11.79
N SER A 9 5.78 11.04 11.91
CA SER A 9 5.85 11.98 10.80
C SER A 9 7.12 11.80 9.96
N GLU A 10 8.30 11.70 10.59
CA GLU A 10 9.57 11.49 9.88
C GLU A 10 9.62 10.12 9.24
N THR A 11 9.22 9.06 9.96
CA THR A 11 9.16 7.72 9.40
C THR A 11 8.31 7.69 8.14
N TRP A 12 7.11 8.28 8.18
CA TRP A 12 6.20 8.32 7.03
C TRP A 12 6.77 9.13 5.86
N LYS A 13 7.36 10.30 6.14
CA LYS A 13 7.98 11.16 5.12
C LYS A 13 9.18 10.49 4.45
N ASN A 14 9.97 9.74 5.22
CA ASN A 14 11.20 9.09 4.77
C ASN A 14 10.97 7.72 4.09
N LEU A 15 9.72 7.27 3.98
CA LEU A 15 9.41 6.05 3.24
C LEU A 15 9.85 6.17 1.77
N SER A 16 10.47 5.11 1.26
CA SER A 16 10.95 5.05 -0.12
C SER A 16 9.81 4.80 -1.13
N TRP A 17 8.92 5.78 -1.29
CA TRP A 17 7.73 5.67 -2.15
C TRP A 17 8.02 5.21 -3.58
N LYS A 18 9.12 5.70 -4.16
CA LYS A 18 9.59 5.30 -5.51
C LYS A 18 9.96 3.82 -5.58
N ARG A 19 10.49 3.25 -4.50
CA ARG A 19 10.80 1.81 -4.42
C ARG A 19 9.52 0.99 -4.36
N PHE A 20 8.56 1.38 -3.51
CA PHE A 20 7.26 0.71 -3.44
C PHE A 20 6.54 0.70 -4.80
N GLN A 21 6.55 1.82 -5.51
CA GLN A 21 5.96 1.91 -6.84
C GLN A 21 6.63 0.97 -7.83
N LYS A 22 7.98 0.91 -7.85
CA LYS A 22 8.72 -0.01 -8.71
C LYS A 22 8.40 -1.47 -8.40
N ASP A 23 8.33 -1.84 -7.12
CA ASP A 23 8.08 -3.20 -6.69
C ASP A 23 6.65 -3.65 -7.05
N LEU A 24 5.64 -2.80 -6.80
CA LEU A 24 4.26 -3.05 -7.21
C LEU A 24 4.14 -3.16 -8.74
N PHE A 25 4.75 -2.23 -9.47
CA PHE A 25 4.70 -2.22 -10.93
C PHE A 25 5.30 -3.49 -11.55
N ARG A 26 6.40 -4.01 -10.98
CA ARG A 26 6.98 -5.29 -11.41
C ARG A 26 6.01 -6.46 -11.25
N LEU A 27 5.28 -6.52 -10.13
CA LEU A 27 4.26 -7.55 -9.91
C LEU A 27 3.09 -7.40 -10.89
N GLN A 28 2.59 -6.18 -11.08
CA GLN A 28 1.52 -5.89 -12.04
C GLN A 28 1.91 -6.27 -13.47
N ARG A 29 3.14 -5.96 -13.90
CA ARG A 29 3.64 -6.40 -15.23
C ARG A 29 3.70 -7.91 -15.36
N ARG A 30 4.03 -8.64 -14.28
CA ARG A 30 4.01 -10.11 -14.28
C ARG A 30 2.59 -10.65 -14.41
N VAL A 31 1.61 -10.02 -13.74
CA VAL A 31 0.19 -10.36 -13.90
C VAL A 31 -0.23 -10.15 -15.35
N PHE A 32 0.07 -8.98 -15.93
CA PHE A 32 -0.23 -8.69 -17.33
C PHE A 32 0.34 -9.74 -18.29
N LYS A 33 1.62 -10.09 -18.15
CA LYS A 33 2.26 -11.13 -18.97
C LYS A 33 1.61 -12.50 -18.81
N ALA A 34 1.24 -12.89 -17.58
CA ALA A 34 0.58 -14.17 -17.32
C ALA A 34 -0.82 -14.23 -17.96
N ILE A 35 -1.59 -13.14 -17.89
CA ILE A 35 -2.90 -13.04 -18.55
C ILE A 35 -2.75 -13.07 -20.08
N GLN A 36 -1.76 -12.36 -20.64
CA GLN A 36 -1.52 -12.30 -22.08
C GLN A 36 -1.28 -13.69 -22.71
N VAL A 37 -0.62 -14.60 -21.99
CA VAL A 37 -0.37 -15.97 -22.44
C VAL A 37 -1.45 -16.98 -22.00
N GLY A 38 -2.54 -16.51 -21.37
CA GLY A 38 -3.65 -17.35 -20.91
C GLY A 38 -3.40 -18.12 -19.60
N ASP A 39 -2.28 -17.89 -18.90
CA ASP A 39 -1.93 -18.55 -17.64
C ASP A 39 -2.68 -17.93 -16.45
N LYS A 40 -3.97 -18.28 -16.33
CA LYS A 40 -4.87 -17.79 -15.28
C LYS A 40 -4.41 -18.20 -13.88
N ARG A 41 -3.83 -19.40 -13.71
CA ARG A 41 -3.36 -19.90 -12.41
C ARG A 41 -2.23 -19.04 -11.87
N LYS A 42 -1.24 -18.72 -12.73
CA LYS A 42 -0.13 -17.84 -12.37
C LYS A 42 -0.59 -16.40 -12.13
N ALA A 43 -1.50 -15.88 -12.95
CA ALA A 43 -2.07 -14.56 -12.73
C ALA A 43 -2.73 -14.43 -11.35
N MET A 44 -3.54 -15.43 -10.96
CA MET A 44 -4.19 -15.45 -9.65
C MET A 44 -3.20 -15.58 -8.49
N SER A 45 -2.14 -16.39 -8.64
CA SER A 45 -1.05 -16.48 -7.66
C SER A 45 -0.33 -15.13 -7.48
N LEU A 46 -0.04 -14.43 -8.58
CA LEU A 46 0.58 -13.11 -8.56
C LEU A 46 -0.32 -12.03 -7.95
N GLN A 47 -1.63 -12.07 -8.20
CA GLN A 47 -2.60 -11.19 -7.55
C GLN A 47 -2.60 -11.41 -6.03
N ARG A 48 -2.63 -12.66 -5.56
CA ARG A 48 -2.51 -12.98 -4.12
C ARG A 48 -1.20 -12.47 -3.52
N LEU A 49 -0.10 -12.51 -4.28
CA LEU A 49 1.18 -11.94 -3.86
C LEU A 49 1.11 -10.41 -3.74
N ILE A 50 0.43 -9.72 -4.66
CA ILE A 50 0.22 -8.27 -4.56
C ILE A 50 -0.57 -7.93 -3.29
N LEU A 51 -1.63 -8.68 -2.97
CA LEU A 51 -2.44 -8.45 -1.77
C LEU A 51 -1.63 -8.58 -0.47
N LYS A 52 -0.62 -9.45 -0.44
CA LYS A 52 0.29 -9.62 0.71
C LYS A 52 1.48 -8.65 0.71
N SER A 53 1.63 -7.83 -0.33
CA SER A 53 2.81 -6.98 -0.48
C SER A 53 2.70 -5.73 0.40
N THR A 54 3.70 -5.52 1.25
CA THR A 54 3.84 -4.27 2.02
C THR A 54 3.91 -3.05 1.12
N ALA A 55 4.60 -3.15 -0.04
CA ALA A 55 4.67 -2.06 -1.01
C ALA A 55 3.28 -1.67 -1.55
N ALA A 56 2.46 -2.67 -1.90
CA ALA A 56 1.10 -2.44 -2.37
C ALA A 56 0.23 -1.80 -1.28
N ARG A 57 0.30 -2.35 -0.06
CA ARG A 57 -0.44 -1.87 1.10
C ARG A 57 -0.10 -0.42 1.45
N MET A 58 1.18 -0.08 1.53
CA MET A 58 1.62 1.29 1.86
C MET A 58 1.18 2.30 0.80
N LEU A 59 1.24 1.94 -0.48
CA LEU A 59 0.73 2.79 -1.56
C LEU A 59 -0.78 2.97 -1.50
N ALA A 60 -1.53 1.90 -1.19
CA ALA A 60 -2.98 1.96 -1.03
C ALA A 60 -3.38 2.88 0.14
N ILE A 61 -2.73 2.74 1.31
CA ILE A 61 -2.97 3.61 2.47
C ILE A 61 -2.67 5.07 2.10
N ARG A 62 -1.53 5.34 1.45
CA ARG A 62 -1.20 6.71 0.99
C ARG A 62 -2.23 7.26 0.02
N GLN A 63 -2.67 6.46 -0.94
CA GLN A 63 -3.66 6.87 -1.93
C GLN A 63 -4.97 7.30 -1.25
N VAL A 64 -5.52 6.44 -0.39
CA VAL A 64 -6.79 6.68 0.30
C VAL A 64 -6.69 7.85 1.28
N THR A 65 -5.64 7.89 2.09
CA THR A 65 -5.54 8.84 3.21
C THR A 65 -4.95 10.20 2.83
N GLN A 66 -4.22 10.31 1.71
CA GLN A 66 -3.53 11.56 1.34
C GLN A 66 -3.84 12.08 -0.05
N LEU A 67 -4.01 11.20 -1.05
CA LEU A 67 -4.06 11.63 -2.45
C LEU A 67 -5.48 11.74 -2.99
N ASN A 68 -6.40 10.90 -2.50
CA ASN A 68 -7.80 10.93 -2.93
C ASN A 68 -8.49 12.26 -2.58
N ALA A 69 -9.43 12.68 -3.42
CA ALA A 69 -10.25 13.87 -3.19
C ALA A 69 -11.10 13.74 -1.91
N GLY A 70 -11.68 12.55 -1.69
CA GLY A 70 -12.49 12.23 -0.51
C GLY A 70 -11.72 11.92 0.78
N ARG A 71 -10.41 12.20 0.88
CA ARG A 71 -9.58 11.84 2.05
C ARG A 71 -10.03 12.47 3.39
N ARG A 72 -10.86 13.51 3.32
CA ARG A 72 -11.44 14.21 4.48
C ARG A 72 -12.83 13.71 4.86
N THR A 73 -13.41 12.81 4.07
CA THR A 73 -14.72 12.23 4.32
C THR A 73 -14.53 10.99 5.18
N ALA A 74 -15.27 10.92 6.28
CA ALA A 74 -15.24 9.75 7.15
C ALA A 74 -15.85 8.55 6.43
N GLY A 75 -15.23 7.37 6.59
CA GLY A 75 -15.80 6.11 6.14
C GLY A 75 -16.85 5.58 7.12
N ILE A 76 -17.20 4.31 6.95
CA ILE A 76 -18.08 3.57 7.88
C ILE A 76 -17.46 3.51 9.28
N ASP A 77 -16.13 3.56 9.38
CA ASP A 77 -15.38 3.61 10.63
C ASP A 77 -15.44 4.97 11.36
N GLY A 78 -16.09 5.97 10.76
CA GLY A 78 -16.26 7.31 11.33
C GLY A 78 -14.96 8.12 11.41
N LYS A 79 -13.85 7.63 10.85
CA LYS A 79 -12.55 8.32 10.92
C LYS A 79 -12.25 9.07 9.63
N ALA A 80 -11.82 10.32 9.78
CA ALA A 80 -11.37 11.17 8.68
C ALA A 80 -10.00 11.77 8.99
N SER A 81 -9.25 12.13 7.94
CA SER A 81 -7.99 12.88 8.09
C SER A 81 -6.94 12.22 9.02
N LEU A 82 -6.71 10.91 8.84
CA LEU A 82 -5.80 10.13 9.69
C LEU A 82 -4.42 10.78 9.84
N ASN A 83 -3.83 10.71 11.03
CA ASN A 83 -2.47 11.19 11.29
C ASN A 83 -1.39 10.15 10.84
N HIS A 84 -0.11 10.50 10.97
CA HIS A 84 0.99 9.62 10.51
C HIS A 84 1.06 8.30 11.28
N GLU A 85 0.79 8.32 12.58
CA GLU A 85 0.84 7.14 13.44
C GLU A 85 -0.32 6.19 13.11
N GLU A 86 -1.53 6.72 12.93
CA GLU A 86 -2.70 5.94 12.54
C GLU A 86 -2.51 5.26 11.18
N ARG A 87 -1.86 5.94 10.22
CA ARG A 87 -1.54 5.36 8.91
C ARG A 87 -0.51 4.23 9.02
N LEU A 88 0.49 4.36 9.89
CA LEU A 88 1.45 3.29 10.14
C LEU A 88 0.77 2.09 10.81
N LYS A 89 -0.10 2.35 11.80
CA LYS A 89 -0.89 1.32 12.47
C LYS A 89 -1.81 0.55 11.51
N LEU A 90 -2.44 1.23 10.54
CA LEU A 90 -3.20 0.57 9.48
C LEU A 90 -2.37 -0.42 8.67
N SER A 91 -1.08 -0.15 8.47
CA SER A 91 -0.20 -1.04 7.71
C SER A 91 0.10 -2.36 8.43
N GLU A 92 -0.01 -2.37 9.76
CA GLU A 92 0.21 -3.55 10.62
C GLU A 92 -1.06 -4.40 10.76
N ILE A 93 -2.24 -3.78 10.68
CA ILE A 93 -3.54 -4.45 10.83
C ILE A 93 -4.00 -5.14 9.53
N LEU A 94 -3.74 -4.49 8.38
CA LEU A 94 -4.06 -5.03 7.04
C LEU A 94 -3.04 -6.09 6.59
#